data_AF-A0A951A6T1-F1
#
_entry.id   AF-A0A951A6T1-F1
#
_cell.length_a   1.000
_cell.length_b   1.000
_cell.length_c   1.000
_cell.angle_alpha   90.00
_cell.angle_beta   90.00
_cell.angle_gamma   90.00
#
_symmetry.space_group_name_H-M   'P 1'
#
loop_
_entity.id
_entity.type
_entity.pdbx_description
1 polymer ?
#
loop_
_entity_poly.entity_id
_entity_poly.type
_entity_poly.pdbx_seq_one_letter_code
_entity_poly.pdbx_strand_id
1 'polypeptide(L)' 'RVINYEKIVTAIRQIARSGHIDLCEGFAERICAFCFGDPRVAHVRVLVEKIDIYPDAEGVGAMLERSRPG' A
#
# COMPACT_ATOMS: atom_id res chain seq x y z
N ARG A 1 -12.03 -7.73 -18.00
CA ARG A 1 -11.15 -6.55 -18.27
C ARG A 1 -10.12 -6.47 -17.14
N VAL A 2 -8.83 -6.52 -17.46
CA VAL A 2 -7.71 -6.59 -16.47
C VAL A 2 -7.48 -5.22 -15.81
N ILE A 3 -7.05 -5.21 -14.55
CA ILE A 3 -6.60 -4.00 -13.85
C ILE A 3 -5.19 -3.67 -14.36
N ASN A 4 -4.94 -2.42 -14.80
CA ASN A 4 -3.61 -2.02 -15.26
C ASN A 4 -2.69 -1.83 -14.04
N TYR A 5 -1.75 -2.76 -13.85
CA TYR A 5 -0.79 -2.74 -12.74
C TYR A 5 0.20 -1.56 -12.82
N GLU A 6 0.50 -1.03 -14.01
CA GLU A 6 1.40 0.12 -14.17
C GLU A 6 0.84 1.37 -13.51
N LYS A 7 -0.50 1.55 -13.54
CA LYS A 7 -1.17 2.65 -12.84
C LYS A 7 -1.00 2.53 -11.33
N ILE A 8 -1.10 1.31 -10.80
CA ILE A 8 -0.91 1.04 -9.37
C ILE A 8 0.53 1.32 -8.97
N VAL A 9 1.52 0.81 -9.72
CA VAL A 9 2.94 1.06 -9.46
C VAL A 9 3.27 2.54 -9.51
N THR A 10 2.75 3.26 -10.51
CA THR A 10 2.95 4.70 -10.65
C THR A 10 2.36 5.46 -9.46
N ALA A 11 1.15 5.12 -9.03
CA ALA A 11 0.51 5.74 -7.89
C ALA A 11 1.25 5.46 -6.58
N ILE A 12 1.70 4.22 -6.33
CA ILE A 12 2.51 3.88 -5.15
C ILE A 12 3.76 4.76 -5.08
N ARG A 13 4.47 4.94 -6.21
CA ARG A 13 5.64 5.83 -6.29
C ARG A 13 5.29 7.29 -6.01
N GLN A 14 4.15 7.78 -6.51
CA GLN A 14 3.70 9.15 -6.24
C GLN A 14 3.33 9.36 -4.77
N ILE A 15 2.62 8.40 -4.16
CA ILE A 15 2.27 8.43 -2.74
C ILE A 15 3.55 8.47 -1.90
N ALA A 16 4.52 7.60 -2.19
CA ALA A 16 5.81 7.58 -1.49
C ALA A 16 6.57 8.92 -1.59
N ARG A 17 6.50 9.57 -2.76
CA ARG A 17 7.14 10.88 -3.00
C ARG A 17 6.40 12.07 -2.40
N SER A 18 5.13 11.91 -2.03
CA SER A 18 4.31 13.02 -1.51
C SER A 18 4.72 13.50 -0.11
N GLY A 19 5.64 12.79 0.55
CA GLY A 19 6.06 13.09 1.92
C GLY A 19 4.91 12.87 2.93
N HIS A 20 5.17 13.24 4.18
CA HIS A 20 4.20 13.11 5.29
C HIS A 20 3.69 11.66 5.46
N ILE A 21 4.60 10.70 5.36
CA ILE A 21 4.33 9.29 5.66
C ILE A 21 5.18 8.95 6.87
N ASP A 22 4.56 9.05 8.05
CA ASP A 22 5.26 8.83 9.32
C ASP A 22 5.39 7.33 9.64
N LEU A 23 4.39 6.54 9.25
CA LEU A 23 4.23 5.14 9.62
C LEU A 23 3.97 4.24 8.39
N CYS A 24 4.37 2.97 8.48
CA CYS A 24 4.12 1.97 7.45
C CYS A 24 2.61 1.79 7.19
N GLU A 25 1.83 1.85 8.27
CA GLU A 25 0.38 1.80 8.30
C GLU A 25 -0.24 2.93 7.48
N GLY A 26 0.27 4.16 7.65
CA GLY A 26 -0.20 5.34 6.91
C GLY A 26 0.12 5.25 5.41
N PHE A 27 1.26 4.66 5.04
CA PHE A 27 1.57 4.37 3.64
C PHE A 27 0.61 3.33 3.06
N ALA A 28 0.44 2.21 3.77
CA ALA A 28 -0.44 1.12 3.36
C ALA A 28 -1.88 1.60 3.19
N GLU A 29 -2.36 2.47 4.09
CA GLU A 29 -3.69 3.06 4.02
C GLU A 29 -3.90 3.91 2.76
N ARG A 30 -2.93 4.75 2.40
CA ARG A 30 -3.01 5.58 1.18
C ARG A 30 -3.01 4.73 -0.09
N ILE A 31 -2.23 3.64 -0.11
CA ILE A 31 -2.24 2.67 -1.22
C ILE A 31 -3.60 1.99 -1.33
N CYS A 32 -4.14 1.48 -0.22
CA CYS A 32 -5.47 0.88 -0.17
C CYS A 32 -6.55 1.84 -0.69
N ALA A 33 -6.56 3.08 -0.21
CA ALA A 33 -7.51 4.10 -0.63
C ALA A 33 -7.43 4.38 -2.14
N PHE A 34 -6.21 4.47 -2.70
CA PHE A 34 -6.02 4.61 -4.14
C PHE A 34 -6.61 3.43 -4.92
N CYS A 35 -6.32 2.19 -4.50
CA CYS A 35 -6.82 0.98 -5.15
C CYS A 35 -8.36 0.89 -5.12
N PHE A 36 -9.00 1.25 -4.01
CA PHE A 36 -10.46 1.33 -3.92
C PHE A 36 -11.07 2.53 -4.66
N GLY A 37 -10.28 3.41 -5.27
CA GLY A 37 -10.77 4.36 -6.25
C GLY A 37 -11.34 3.67 -7.50
N ASP A 38 -10.91 2.45 -7.81
CA ASP A 38 -11.51 1.62 -8.84
C ASP A 38 -12.68 0.81 -8.24
N PRO A 39 -13.93 0.99 -8.72
CA PRO A 39 -15.10 0.30 -8.18
C PRO A 39 -15.05 -1.22 -8.40
N ARG A 40 -14.20 -1.71 -9.31
CA ARG A 40 -14.04 -3.15 -9.59
C ARG A 40 -13.15 -3.85 -8.57
N VAL A 41 -12.41 -3.10 -7.75
CA VAL A 41 -11.54 -3.65 -6.72
C VAL A 41 -12.41 -4.04 -5.53
N ALA A 42 -12.50 -5.34 -5.27
CA ALA A 42 -13.27 -5.92 -4.17
C ALA A 42 -12.44 -6.13 -2.90
N HIS A 43 -11.14 -6.41 -3.06
CA HIS A 43 -10.20 -6.73 -1.99
C HIS A 43 -8.84 -6.11 -2.30
N VAL A 44 -8.16 -5.62 -1.27
CA VAL A 44 -6.78 -5.11 -1.36
C VAL A 44 -6.01 -5.60 -0.14
N ARG A 45 -4.83 -6.18 -0.39
CA ARG A 45 -3.82 -6.49 0.62
C ARG A 45 -2.54 -5.73 0.31
N VAL A 46 -2.03 -4.99 1.29
CA VAL A 46 -0.79 -4.21 1.18
C VAL A 46 0.15 -4.63 2.30
N LEU A 47 1.38 -4.97 1.94
CA LEU A 47 2.49 -5.17 2.87
C LEU A 47 3.51 -4.06 2.63
N VAL A 48 3.87 -3.36 3.70
CA VAL A 48 4.91 -2.32 3.67
C VAL A 48 5.99 -2.73 4.64
N GLU A 49 7.20 -2.94 4.13
CA GLU A 49 8.37 -3.32 4.91
C GLU A 49 9.38 -2.17 4.94
N LYS A 50 9.97 -1.95 6.11
CA LYS A 50 11.18 -1.17 6.27
C LYS A 50 12.32 -2.17 6.53
N ILE A 51 13.15 -2.33 5.50
CA ILE A 51 14.19 -3.37 5.41
C ILE A 51 15.48 -3.05 6.18
N ASP A 52 15.60 -1.87 6.79
CA ASP A 52 16.84 -1.41 7.43
C ASP A 52 16.56 -0.55 8.67
N ILE A 53 15.83 -1.13 9.64
CA ILE A 53 15.58 -0.45 10.93
C ILE A 53 16.26 -1.16 12.11
N TYR A 54 16.45 -2.47 12.02
CA TYR A 54 16.96 -3.27 13.13
C TYR A 54 18.06 -4.20 12.63
N PRO A 55 19.24 -4.21 13.28
CA PRO A 55 20.34 -5.08 12.89
C PRO A 55 20.03 -6.57 13.09
N ASP A 56 19.04 -6.89 13.92
CA ASP A 56 18.68 -8.27 14.30
C ASP A 56 17.41 -8.79 13.60
N ALA A 57 16.90 -8.07 12.59
CA ALA A 57 15.73 -8.48 11.81
C ALA A 57 15.93 -8.20 10.31
N GLU A 58 15.49 -9.11 9.44
CA GLU A 58 15.51 -8.90 7.99
C GLU A 58 14.60 -7.73 7.53
N GLY A 59 13.63 -7.35 8.36
CA GLY A 59 12.77 -6.19 8.15
C GLY A 59 11.63 -6.14 9.15
N VAL A 60 11.05 -4.95 9.33
CA VAL A 60 9.81 -4.76 10.12
C VAL A 60 8.84 -3.92 9.32
N GLY A 61 7.56 -4.28 9.37
CA GLY A 61 6.55 -3.72 8.49
C GLY A 61 5.14 -3.78 9.03
N ALA A 62 4.21 -3.28 8.24
CA ALA A 62 2.78 -3.36 8.51
C ALA A 62 2.06 -4.03 7.33
N MET A 63 1.11 -4.90 7.66
CA MET A 63 0.19 -5.49 6.71
C MET A 63 -1.21 -4.92 6.92
N LEU A 64 -1.81 -4.43 5.85
CA LEU A 64 -3.19 -3.95 5.85
C LEU A 64 -3.99 -4.74 4.81
N GLU A 65 -5.12 -5.27 5.23
CA GLU A 65 -6.08 -5.94 4.36
C GLU A 65 -7.46 -5.29 4.50
N ARG A 66 -8.10 -5.02 3.38
CA ARG A 66 -9.45 -4.43 3.34
C ARG A 66 -10.25 -5.07 2.21
N SER A 67 -11.56 -5.13 2.43
CA SER A 67 -12.55 -5.62 1.47
C SER A 67 -13.72 -4.66 1.42
N ARG A 68 -14.38 -4.54 0.26
CA ARG A 68 -15.68 -3.85 0.22
C ARG A 68 -16.72 -4.68 1.01
N PRO A 69 -17.62 -4.03 1.75
CA PRO A 69 -18.80 -4.72 2.27
C PRO A 69 -19.61 -5.25 1.08
N GLY A 70 -20.01 -6.51 1.19
CA GLY A 70 -20.84 -7.20 0.19
C GLY A 70 -22.29 -6.74 0.22
#